data_AF-A0A8J6BA57-F1
#
_entry.id   AF-A0A8J6BA57-F1
#
_cell.length_a   1.000
_cell.length_b   1.000
_cell.length_c   1.000
_cell.angle_alpha   90.00
_cell.angle_beta   90.00
_cell.angle_gamma   90.00
#
_symmetry.space_group_name_H-M   'P 1'
#
loop_
_entity.id
_entity.type
_entity.pdbx_description
1 polymer ?
#
loop_
_entity_poly.entity_id
_entity_poly.type
_entity_poly.pdbx_seq_one_letter_code
_entity_poly.pdbx_strand_id
1 'polypeptide(L)'
;MLNRSSFTTLVVGVFIVYVVHTCWVMYGIVYTKPCESHSDNCIKPYLSKRPKLQLSVYTTTRTSISAENNVDLVLNVDNFDVESRFERTVNVTVPKKTRNNGTLYAYIFLHHAGVLPWHDGKQVHIVSPLTTYMVPKPEEVNLITGGSGTQ
;
A
#
# COMPACT_ATOMS: atom_id res chain seq x y z
N MET A 1 66.94 2.17 -21.53
CA MET A 1 66.06 2.38 -20.36
C MET A 1 64.79 3.20 -20.65
N LEU A 2 64.66 3.90 -21.80
CA LEU A 2 63.47 4.71 -22.11
C LEU A 2 62.21 3.94 -22.58
N ASN A 3 62.32 2.69 -23.06
CA ASN A 3 61.17 2.00 -23.67
C ASN A 3 60.13 1.50 -22.65
N ARG A 4 60.57 1.15 -21.43
CA ARG A 4 59.71 0.60 -20.38
C ARG A 4 58.86 1.67 -19.70
N SER A 5 59.40 2.89 -19.57
CA SER A 5 58.67 4.02 -18.98
C SER A 5 57.59 4.57 -19.91
N SER A 6 57.83 4.59 -21.23
CA SER A 6 56.85 5.03 -22.22
C SER A 6 55.61 4.12 -22.24
N PHE A 7 55.82 2.80 -22.21
CA PHE A 7 54.73 1.82 -22.19
C PHE A 7 53.86 1.91 -20.93
N THR A 8 54.48 2.01 -19.74
CA THR A 8 53.74 2.17 -18.49
C THR A 8 52.93 3.47 -18.47
N THR A 9 53.47 4.57 -19.00
CA THR A 9 52.75 5.84 -19.07
C THR A 9 51.56 5.78 -20.02
N LEU A 10 51.69 5.09 -21.16
CA LEU A 10 50.59 4.87 -22.10
C LEU A 10 49.47 4.04 -21.46
N VAL A 11 49.81 2.95 -20.77
CA VAL A 11 48.82 2.08 -20.08
C VAL A 11 48.09 2.85 -18.97
N VAL A 12 48.82 3.64 -18.18
CA VAL A 12 48.21 4.48 -17.13
C VAL A 12 47.28 5.54 -17.74
N GLY A 13 47.68 6.17 -18.85
CA GLY A 13 46.83 7.12 -19.57
C GLY A 13 45.50 6.50 -20.04
N VAL A 14 45.56 5.31 -20.66
CA VAL A 14 44.37 4.57 -21.08
C VAL A 14 43.49 4.20 -19.88
N PHE A 15 44.10 3.77 -18.77
CA PHE A 15 43.37 3.44 -17.55
C PHE A 15 42.61 4.65 -16.98
N ILE A 16 43.24 5.83 -16.93
CA ILE A 16 42.59 7.06 -16.46
C ILE A 16 41.40 7.42 -17.36
N VAL A 17 41.56 7.36 -18.68
CA VAL A 17 40.46 7.61 -19.63
C VAL A 17 39.30 6.63 -19.40
N TYR A 18 39.60 5.35 -19.18
CA TYR A 18 38.60 4.35 -18.85
C TYR A 18 37.86 4.66 -17.54
N VAL A 19 38.57 5.05 -16.48
CA VAL A 19 37.95 5.41 -15.20
C VAL A 19 37.04 6.63 -15.37
N VAL A 20 37.49 7.68 -16.05
CA VAL A 20 36.68 8.88 -16.32
C VAL A 20 35.44 8.54 -17.14
N HIS A 21 35.57 7.73 -18.19
CA HIS A 21 34.44 7.26 -18.98
C HIS A 21 33.45 6.45 -18.13
N THR A 22 33.95 5.57 -17.28
CA THR A 22 33.12 4.77 -16.37
C THR A 22 32.39 5.66 -15.36
N CYS A 23 33.06 6.65 -14.78
CA CYS A 23 32.46 7.65 -13.90
C CYS A 23 31.38 8.46 -14.63
N TRP A 24 31.62 8.87 -15.88
CA TRP A 24 30.64 9.59 -16.71
C TRP A 24 29.39 8.75 -16.99
N VAL A 25 29.57 7.49 -17.39
CA VAL A 25 28.46 6.56 -17.63
C VAL A 25 27.68 6.31 -16.34
N MET A 26 28.36 6.07 -15.22
CA MET A 26 27.73 5.88 -13.92
C MET A 26 26.93 7.13 -13.51
N TYR A 27 27.50 8.32 -13.71
CA TYR A 27 26.82 9.58 -13.44
C TYR A 27 25.53 9.72 -14.27
N GLY A 28 25.54 9.36 -15.55
CA GLY A 28 24.35 9.42 -16.42
C GLY A 28 23.22 8.46 -16.01
N ILE A 29 23.55 7.33 -15.38
CA ILE A 29 22.55 6.37 -14.87
C ILE A 29 21.96 6.85 -13.54
N VAL A 30 22.80 7.37 -12.64
CA VAL A 30 22.37 7.83 -11.30
C VAL A 30 21.61 9.16 -11.39
N TYR A 31 22.08 10.08 -12.22
CA TYR A 31 21.48 11.40 -12.42
C TYR A 31 20.76 11.46 -13.76
N THR A 32 19.60 10.81 -13.81
CA THR A 32 18.69 10.96 -14.94
C THR A 32 18.16 12.39 -14.99
N LYS A 33 18.03 12.95 -16.21
CA LYS A 33 17.48 14.30 -16.36
C LYS A 33 16.03 14.33 -15.87
N PRO A 34 15.64 15.33 -15.04
CA PRO A 34 14.25 15.49 -14.66
C PRO A 34 13.40 15.74 -15.91
N CYS A 35 12.15 15.31 -15.85
CA CYS A 35 11.20 15.57 -16.91
C CYS A 35 11.01 17.07 -17.13
N GLU A 36 11.34 17.54 -18.33
CA GLU A 36 11.13 18.93 -18.71
C GLU A 36 9.63 19.17 -18.94
N SER A 37 9.11 20.30 -18.45
CA SER A 37 7.67 20.62 -18.36
C SER A 37 6.90 20.47 -19.69
N HIS A 38 7.59 20.61 -20.82
CA HIS A 38 7.00 20.60 -22.17
C HIS A 38 7.35 19.35 -22.99
N SER A 39 7.98 18.34 -22.39
CA SER A 39 8.32 17.11 -23.11
C SER A 39 7.15 16.11 -23.08
N ASP A 40 6.66 15.73 -24.26
CA ASP A 40 5.57 14.76 -24.41
C ASP A 40 6.00 13.31 -24.12
N ASN A 41 7.32 13.06 -24.04
CA ASN A 41 7.90 11.73 -23.80
C ASN A 41 8.00 11.37 -22.31
N CYS A 42 7.45 12.20 -21.43
CA CYS A 42 7.54 12.00 -19.99
C CYS A 42 6.35 11.24 -19.41
N ILE A 43 6.67 10.26 -18.56
CA ILE A 43 5.67 9.49 -17.82
C ILE A 43 5.10 10.39 -16.72
N LYS A 44 3.84 10.78 -16.86
CA LYS A 44 3.12 11.57 -15.85
C LYS A 44 2.36 10.63 -14.91
N PRO A 45 2.39 10.87 -13.58
CA PRO A 45 1.62 10.04 -12.66
C PRO A 45 0.12 10.19 -12.94
N TYR A 46 -0.64 9.11 -12.65
CA TYR A 46 -2.08 9.07 -12.92
C TYR A 46 -2.84 10.22 -12.22
N LEU A 47 -2.46 10.54 -10.99
CA LEU A 47 -3.05 11.61 -10.19
C LEU A 47 -2.84 13.01 -10.76
N SER A 48 -1.77 13.25 -11.54
CA SER A 48 -1.52 14.56 -12.16
C SER A 48 -2.60 14.98 -13.16
N LYS A 49 -3.37 14.03 -13.69
CA LYS A 49 -4.49 14.30 -14.59
C LYS A 49 -5.79 14.66 -13.84
N ARG A 50 -5.75 14.74 -12.50
CA ARG A 50 -6.91 14.92 -11.61
C ARG A 50 -8.11 14.05 -12.04
N PRO A 51 -7.94 12.72 -12.09
CA PRO A 51 -9.04 11.82 -12.41
C PRO A 51 -10.12 11.91 -11.34
N LYS A 52 -11.38 11.63 -11.70
CA LYS A 52 -12.45 11.46 -10.73
C LYS A 52 -12.26 10.14 -10.00
N LEU A 53 -11.92 10.22 -8.71
CA LEU A 53 -11.68 9.06 -7.86
C LEU A 53 -12.89 8.77 -6.99
N GLN A 54 -13.03 7.50 -6.61
CA GLN A 54 -14.07 6.99 -5.73
C GLN A 54 -13.41 6.08 -4.69
N LEU A 55 -13.81 6.23 -3.43
CA LEU A 55 -13.34 5.43 -2.31
C LEU A 55 -14.45 4.48 -1.88
N SER A 56 -14.21 3.18 -2.02
CA SER A 56 -15.17 2.13 -1.65
C SER A 56 -14.59 1.21 -0.59
N VAL A 57 -15.28 1.07 0.54
CA VAL A 57 -14.89 0.21 1.66
C VAL A 57 -15.87 -0.95 1.74
N TYR A 58 -15.33 -2.15 1.63
CA TYR A 58 -16.06 -3.40 1.76
C TYR A 58 -15.61 -4.14 3.02
N THR A 59 -16.49 -4.98 3.55
CA THR A 59 -16.13 -5.95 4.58
C THR A 59 -16.36 -7.37 4.08
N THR A 60 -15.50 -8.27 4.52
CA THR A 60 -15.61 -9.70 4.18
C THR A 60 -15.00 -10.56 5.27
N THR A 61 -15.41 -11.82 5.32
CA THR A 61 -14.76 -12.82 6.18
C THR A 61 -13.70 -13.63 5.45
N ARG A 62 -13.38 -13.27 4.19
CA ARG A 62 -12.39 -13.95 3.36
C ARG A 62 -11.10 -13.13 3.26
N THR A 63 -9.98 -13.83 3.19
CA THR A 63 -8.65 -13.21 3.04
C THR A 63 -8.37 -12.76 1.61
N SER A 64 -9.04 -13.32 0.61
CA SER A 64 -8.95 -12.93 -0.80
C SER A 64 -10.32 -12.67 -1.39
N ILE A 65 -10.43 -11.59 -2.17
CA ILE A 65 -11.62 -11.23 -2.95
C ILE A 65 -11.18 -11.13 -4.40
N SER A 66 -11.72 -12.01 -5.26
CA SER A 66 -11.52 -11.95 -6.71
C SER A 66 -12.74 -11.45 -7.47
N ALA A 67 -13.89 -11.32 -6.80
CA ALA A 67 -15.15 -10.88 -7.38
C ALA A 67 -16.06 -10.29 -6.28
N GLU A 68 -17.15 -9.64 -6.69
CA GLU A 68 -18.18 -9.05 -5.81
C GLU A 68 -18.91 -10.08 -4.92
N ASN A 69 -18.65 -11.38 -5.10
CA ASN A 69 -19.31 -12.41 -4.32
C ASN A 69 -18.78 -12.47 -2.87
N ASN A 70 -19.69 -12.39 -1.90
CA ASN A 70 -19.40 -12.47 -0.45
C ASN A 70 -18.65 -11.26 0.14
N VAL A 71 -18.91 -10.08 -0.39
CA VAL A 71 -18.47 -8.81 0.20
C VAL A 71 -19.69 -7.95 0.53
N ASP A 72 -19.56 -7.14 1.57
CA ASP A 72 -20.59 -6.19 1.97
C ASP A 72 -20.05 -4.76 1.85
N LEU A 73 -20.71 -3.90 1.08
CA LEU A 73 -20.30 -2.52 0.88
C LEU A 73 -20.72 -1.70 2.11
N VAL A 74 -19.72 -1.23 2.87
CA VAL A 74 -19.95 -0.45 4.09
C VAL A 74 -19.94 1.04 3.82
N LEU A 75 -19.06 1.48 2.93
CA LEU A 75 -18.91 2.89 2.61
C LEU A 75 -18.59 3.07 1.14
N ASN A 76 -19.25 4.02 0.51
CA ASN A 76 -18.89 4.52 -0.79
C ASN A 76 -18.85 6.05 -0.75
N VAL A 77 -17.75 6.63 -1.22
CA VAL A 77 -17.53 8.08 -1.29
C VAL A 77 -17.20 8.45 -2.72
N ASP A 78 -18.14 9.14 -3.36
CA ASP A 78 -17.95 9.71 -4.68
C ASP A 78 -17.04 10.94 -4.64
N ASN A 79 -16.27 11.18 -5.71
CA ASN A 79 -15.34 12.30 -5.85
C ASN A 79 -14.38 12.44 -4.66
N PHE A 80 -13.71 11.35 -4.31
CA PHE A 80 -12.72 11.33 -3.25
C PHE A 80 -11.49 12.19 -3.62
N ASP A 81 -11.12 13.12 -2.76
CA ASP A 81 -9.94 13.97 -2.92
C ASP A 81 -8.79 13.49 -2.03
N VAL A 82 -7.70 13.07 -2.66
CA VAL A 82 -6.49 12.54 -2.02
C VAL A 82 -5.66 13.65 -1.36
N GLU A 83 -5.84 14.91 -1.76
CA GLU A 83 -5.12 16.05 -1.17
C GLU A 83 -5.74 16.50 0.17
N SER A 84 -6.97 16.07 0.46
CA SER A 84 -7.73 16.46 1.66
C SER A 84 -7.69 15.39 2.76
N ARG A 85 -7.77 15.81 4.04
CA ARG A 85 -7.93 14.87 5.16
C ARG A 85 -9.38 14.37 5.19
N PHE A 86 -9.56 13.06 5.15
CA PHE A 86 -10.87 12.41 5.19
C PHE A 86 -10.98 11.48 6.39
N GLU A 87 -12.02 11.67 7.20
CA GLU A 87 -12.37 10.80 8.33
C GLU A 87 -13.87 10.57 8.36
N ARG A 88 -14.28 9.30 8.53
CA ARG A 88 -15.70 8.94 8.61
C ARG A 88 -15.91 7.71 9.48
N THR A 89 -16.84 7.83 10.43
CA THR A 89 -17.29 6.70 11.25
C THR A 89 -18.36 5.92 10.49
N VAL A 90 -18.23 4.60 10.47
CA VAL A 90 -19.17 3.69 9.83
C VAL A 90 -19.58 2.58 10.79
N ASN A 91 -20.85 2.20 10.75
CA ASN A 91 -21.37 1.13 11.58
C ASN A 91 -21.24 -0.19 10.83
N VAL A 92 -20.49 -1.14 11.40
CA VAL A 92 -20.25 -2.46 10.79
C VAL A 92 -20.81 -3.54 11.70
N THR A 93 -21.62 -4.44 11.13
CA THR A 93 -22.21 -5.55 11.89
C THR A 93 -21.27 -6.75 11.85
N VAL A 94 -20.99 -7.39 13.00
CA VAL A 94 -20.09 -8.55 13.05
C VAL A 94 -20.80 -9.82 12.58
N PRO A 95 -20.36 -10.45 11.46
CA PRO A 95 -21.00 -11.64 10.93
C PRO A 95 -20.89 -12.85 11.88
N LYS A 96 -21.85 -13.78 11.78
CA LYS A 96 -21.83 -15.04 12.56
C LYS A 96 -20.54 -15.85 12.33
N LYS A 97 -20.02 -15.86 11.09
CA LYS A 97 -18.76 -16.54 10.75
C LYS A 97 -17.56 -15.95 11.51
N THR A 98 -17.51 -14.62 11.68
CA THR A 98 -16.48 -13.95 12.48
C THR A 98 -16.61 -14.34 13.96
N ARG A 99 -17.84 -14.40 14.49
CA ARG A 99 -18.08 -14.85 15.88
C ARG A 99 -17.67 -16.31 16.11
N ASN A 100 -17.80 -17.17 15.09
CA ASN A 100 -17.37 -18.57 15.14
C ASN A 100 -15.87 -18.71 14.80
N ASN A 101 -15.01 -17.98 15.52
CA ASN A 101 -13.55 -18.03 15.37
C ASN A 101 -13.05 -17.64 13.96
N GLY A 102 -13.68 -16.64 13.34
CA GLY A 102 -13.27 -16.08 12.06
C GLY A 102 -12.80 -14.62 12.18
N THR A 103 -12.10 -14.13 11.17
CA THR A 103 -11.64 -12.73 11.11
C THR A 103 -12.49 -11.95 10.10
N LEU A 104 -12.93 -10.75 10.49
CA LEU A 104 -13.52 -9.77 9.58
C LEU A 104 -12.41 -8.88 9.02
N TYR A 105 -12.37 -8.75 7.70
CA TYR A 105 -11.43 -7.91 6.97
C TYR A 105 -12.18 -6.72 6.36
N ALA A 106 -11.56 -5.54 6.41
CA ALA A 106 -11.93 -4.39 5.62
C ALA A 106 -11.05 -4.32 4.37
N TYR A 107 -11.68 -4.24 3.22
CA TYR A 107 -11.05 -3.96 1.94
C TYR A 107 -11.37 -2.52 1.55
N ILE A 108 -10.34 -1.71 1.42
CA ILE A 108 -10.48 -0.29 1.10
C ILE A 108 -9.91 -0.12 -0.31
N PHE A 109 -10.78 0.21 -1.26
CA PHE A 109 -10.43 0.42 -2.66
C PHE A 109 -10.47 1.90 -3.01
N LEU A 110 -9.45 2.35 -3.73
CA LEU A 110 -9.44 3.61 -4.46
C LEU A 110 -9.46 3.29 -5.96
N HIS A 111 -10.50 3.75 -6.66
CA HIS A 111 -10.72 3.43 -8.07
C HIS A 111 -11.32 4.61 -8.83
N HIS A 112 -11.43 4.50 -10.15
CA HIS A 112 -12.11 5.49 -10.97
C HIS A 112 -13.60 5.55 -10.65
N ALA A 113 -14.16 6.75 -10.58
CA ALA A 113 -15.56 6.96 -10.30
C ALA A 113 -16.47 6.30 -11.36
N GLY A 114 -17.51 5.60 -10.90
CA GLY A 114 -18.49 4.93 -11.78
C GLY A 114 -18.04 3.58 -12.35
N VAL A 115 -16.84 3.09 -11.99
CA VAL A 115 -16.38 1.74 -12.33
C VAL A 115 -16.28 0.92 -11.04
N LEU A 116 -16.80 -0.29 -11.04
CA LEU A 116 -16.63 -1.21 -9.90
C LEU A 116 -15.14 -1.53 -9.69
N PRO A 117 -14.66 -1.67 -8.44
CA PRO A 117 -13.25 -1.92 -8.17
C PRO A 117 -12.70 -3.10 -8.99
N TRP A 118 -13.39 -4.24 -9.01
CA TRP A 118 -12.96 -5.45 -9.73
C TRP A 118 -12.80 -5.28 -11.25
N HIS A 119 -13.39 -4.23 -11.83
CA HIS A 119 -13.31 -3.93 -13.26
C HIS A 119 -12.35 -2.77 -13.58
N ASP A 120 -11.78 -2.12 -12.56
CA ASP A 120 -10.80 -1.04 -12.75
C ASP A 120 -9.38 -1.61 -12.69
N GLY A 121 -8.69 -1.62 -13.85
CA GLY A 121 -7.29 -2.04 -13.94
C GLY A 121 -6.28 -1.09 -13.27
N LYS A 122 -6.74 0.08 -12.81
CA LYS A 122 -5.92 1.09 -12.11
C LYS A 122 -6.30 1.25 -10.65
N GLN A 123 -7.13 0.36 -10.12
CA GLN A 123 -7.49 0.38 -8.72
C GLN A 123 -6.28 0.14 -7.81
N VAL A 124 -6.31 0.76 -6.64
CA VAL A 124 -5.38 0.46 -5.54
C VAL A 124 -6.22 0.03 -4.35
N HIS A 125 -5.75 -0.97 -3.61
CA HIS A 125 -6.46 -1.45 -2.44
C HIS A 125 -5.54 -1.79 -1.29
N ILE A 126 -6.09 -1.70 -0.09
CA ILE A 126 -5.48 -2.18 1.14
C ILE A 126 -6.47 -3.06 1.90
N VAL A 127 -5.93 -4.06 2.58
CA VAL A 127 -6.70 -5.01 3.40
C VAL A 127 -6.28 -4.84 4.84
N SER A 128 -7.24 -4.67 5.74
CA SER A 128 -6.99 -4.53 7.17
C SER A 128 -7.91 -5.43 8.00
N PRO A 129 -7.40 -6.21 8.97
CA PRO A 129 -8.24 -6.98 9.87
C PRO A 129 -8.95 -6.03 10.86
N LEU A 130 -10.28 -6.12 10.92
CA LEU A 130 -11.11 -5.34 11.85
C LEU A 130 -11.32 -6.03 13.20
N THR A 131 -11.12 -7.35 13.24
CA THR A 131 -11.36 -8.15 14.45
C THR A 131 -10.15 -9.00 14.76
N THR A 132 -9.89 -9.23 16.04
CA THR A 132 -8.92 -10.21 16.52
C THR A 132 -9.62 -11.24 17.40
N TYR A 133 -9.08 -12.45 17.46
CA TYR A 133 -9.60 -13.48 18.35
C TYR A 133 -9.34 -13.07 19.80
N MET A 134 -10.38 -13.16 20.64
CA MET A 134 -10.28 -12.90 22.08
C MET A 134 -10.55 -14.21 22.83
N VAL A 135 -9.55 -14.67 23.58
CA VAL A 135 -9.72 -15.80 24.50
C VAL A 135 -10.74 -15.39 25.57
N PRO A 136 -11.80 -16.17 25.82
CA PRO A 136 -12.72 -15.90 26.91
C PRO A 136 -11.94 -15.80 28.21
N LYS A 137 -12.03 -14.66 28.89
CA LYS A 137 -11.53 -14.56 30.26
C LYS A 137 -12.46 -15.42 31.12
N PRO A 138 -11.94 -16.36 31.93
CA PRO A 138 -12.77 -17.03 32.90
C PRO A 138 -13.41 -15.97 33.80
N GLU A 139 -14.63 -16.21 34.27
CA GLU A 139 -15.19 -15.37 35.32
C GLU A 139 -14.18 -15.37 36.48
N GLU A 140 -13.73 -14.18 36.87
CA GLU A 140 -12.86 -14.04 38.03
C GLU A 140 -13.70 -14.41 39.25
N VAL A 141 -13.62 -15.68 39.67
CA VAL A 141 -14.23 -16.15 40.90
C VAL A 141 -13.47 -15.47 42.03
N ASN A 142 -14.05 -14.42 42.62
CA ASN A 142 -13.52 -13.75 43.79
C ASN A 142 -13.65 -14.66 45.03
N LEU A 143 -12.72 -15.61 45.17
CA LEU A 143 -12.69 -16.60 46.26
C LEU A 143 -12.40 -15.99 47.66
N ILE A 144 -12.18 -14.67 47.76
CA ILE A 144 -11.84 -14.00 49.03
C ILE A 144 -13.05 -13.30 49.67
N THR A 145 -14.19 -13.20 49.00
CA THR A 145 -15.43 -12.77 49.68
C THR A 145 -16.20 -14.01 50.13
N GLY A 146 -15.69 -14.66 51.18
CA GLY A 146 -16.44 -15.62 51.99
C GLY A 146 -17.56 -14.88 52.73
N GLY A 147 -18.65 -14.57 52.02
CA GLY A 147 -19.86 -13.99 52.58
C GLY A 147 -20.64 -15.07 53.33
N SER A 148 -20.36 -15.20 54.61
CA SER A 148 -21.23 -15.83 55.59
C SER A 148 -22.60 -15.12 55.60
N GLY A 149 -23.55 -15.62 54.82
CA GLY A 149 -24.97 -15.28 54.91
C GLY A 149 -25.72 -16.39 55.64
N THR A 150 -25.61 -16.41 56.97
CA THR A 150 -26.51 -17.13 57.85
C THR A 150 -27.79 -16.30 58.03
N GLN A 151 -28.94 -16.99 58.04
CA GLN A 151 -30.35 -16.53 58.19
C GLN A 151 -31.10 -16.24 56.88
#